data_AF-A0AAE9E1S7-F1
#
_entry.id   AF-A0AAE9E1S7-F1
#
_cell.length_a   1.000
_cell.length_b   1.000
_cell.length_c   1.000
_cell.angle_alpha   90.00
_cell.angle_beta   90.00
_cell.angle_gamma   90.00
#
_symmetry.space_group_name_H-M   'P 1'
#
loop_
_entity.id
_entity.type
_entity.pdbx_description
1 polymer ?
#
loop_
_entity_poly.entity_id
_entity_poly.type
_entity_poly.pdbx_seq_one_letter_code
_entity_poly.pdbx_strand_id
1 'polypeptide(L)'
;MFRPAAREVVKIPTRFFSCKSEPTRAAPAKKSTRKELAGLIPAFPEIYPDFLQSPVWNRRNALKEELERQDMLERRMNIDIPEFYVGSIVAVTSSDRNLGSKEHRFVGICIRREKEGLLHQFTLRNTIENIGVEVMYDMYNPTIKKIETLKLEKRLDSDLTYLVDALPEYSTFDFHMEPQAHPAGTPIPVNEVKVKLKNPPWTRRWEILSYRGIEDTWTQATPWFKRKLHKTLVNDYEKYDLIANYRTGSTKEQEVFVQEQMQKFEKERHAAEYMSSQRLIKLPHRVILKLHGADTNAFLQGLITNDVTKLQSQNGLAAFLLNTKGRIVEDVLLWRRGTDDVFLECSKANQSVLVKEILKYRLRKRVEISETTDQVFFEQTSTDKSSEYRDPRFSNFGARVFGNPSSSEVSENREAYENLRRSNGIAEGAVELADLLPFQANGDLLNMVSLDKGCYIGQELTARTAHTGVIRRRILPFECEGQVKIGADILDEKKNKVGKIISSDSTRCLGILQLASFKSPKLSADDVALTARQPEWMPDKILANNKTRTSLTDS
;
A
#
# COMPACT_ATOMS: atom_id res chain seq x y z
N MET A 1 9.36 33.39 75.18
CA MET A 1 8.19 32.56 75.57
C MET A 1 6.96 33.15 74.89
N PHE A 2 6.50 32.57 73.79
CA PHE A 2 5.21 32.88 73.20
C PHE A 2 4.51 31.55 72.89
N ARG A 3 3.40 31.30 73.57
CA ARG A 3 2.52 30.15 73.36
C ARG A 3 1.77 30.32 72.03
N PRO A 4 1.61 29.27 71.19
CA PRO A 4 0.68 29.33 70.08
C PRO A 4 -0.74 28.99 70.56
N ALA A 5 -1.71 29.74 70.05
CA ALA A 5 -3.14 29.53 70.24
C ALA A 5 -3.63 28.30 69.43
N ALA A 6 -4.56 27.56 70.03
CA ALA A 6 -5.22 26.40 69.43
C ALA A 6 -6.00 26.78 68.17
N ARG A 7 -5.80 26.03 67.07
CA ARG A 7 -6.66 26.05 65.89
C ARG A 7 -7.68 24.91 66.00
N GLU A 8 -8.96 25.27 66.04
CA GLU A 8 -10.07 24.34 65.89
C GLU A 8 -10.04 23.66 64.51
N VAL A 9 -10.18 22.34 64.52
CA VAL A 9 -10.28 21.50 63.33
C VAL A 9 -11.75 21.44 62.93
N VAL A 10 -12.11 22.11 61.83
CA VAL A 10 -13.41 21.94 61.18
C VAL A 10 -13.44 20.54 60.54
N LYS A 11 -14.25 19.64 61.10
CA LYS A 11 -14.51 18.31 60.53
C LYS A 11 -15.37 18.43 59.28
N ILE A 12 -14.78 18.19 58.11
CA ILE A 12 -15.53 17.96 56.87
C ILE A 12 -16.01 16.50 56.89
N PRO A 13 -17.31 16.21 56.67
CA PRO A 13 -17.80 14.84 56.67
C PRO A 13 -17.31 14.09 55.41
N THR A 14 -16.40 13.14 55.60
CA THR A 14 -16.04 12.14 54.59
C THR A 14 -17.24 11.21 54.36
N ARG A 15 -18.09 11.53 53.37
CA ARG A 15 -18.97 10.53 52.78
C ARG A 15 -18.10 9.53 52.02
N PHE A 16 -17.87 8.38 52.63
CA PHE A 16 -17.38 7.20 51.93
C PHE A 16 -18.42 6.80 50.87
N PHE A 17 -18.22 7.24 49.64
CA PHE A 17 -18.81 6.55 48.51
C PHE A 17 -18.04 5.25 48.33
N SER A 18 -18.60 4.16 48.84
CA SER A 18 -18.23 2.80 48.45
C SER A 18 -18.59 2.62 46.97
N CYS A 19 -17.72 3.07 46.07
CA CYS A 19 -17.75 2.64 44.69
C CYS A 19 -17.25 1.19 44.68
N LYS A 20 -18.19 0.24 44.68
CA LYS A 20 -17.87 -1.15 44.32
C LYS A 20 -17.60 -1.15 42.81
N SER A 21 -16.39 -0.75 42.41
CA SER A 21 -15.89 -1.12 41.09
C SER A 21 -15.55 -2.60 41.17
N GLU A 22 -16.41 -3.45 40.59
CA GLU A 22 -16.02 -4.80 40.26
C GLU A 22 -14.71 -4.73 39.46
N PRO A 23 -13.69 -5.54 39.77
CA PRO A 23 -12.49 -5.59 38.95
C PRO A 23 -12.94 -5.98 37.55
N THR A 24 -12.79 -5.07 36.59
CA THR A 24 -12.95 -5.37 35.17
C THR A 24 -12.08 -6.57 34.89
N ARG A 25 -12.74 -7.69 34.57
CA ARG A 25 -12.15 -9.00 34.35
C ARG A 25 -11.02 -8.84 33.33
N ALA A 26 -9.78 -8.83 33.79
CA ALA A 26 -8.60 -8.83 32.94
C ALA A 26 -8.77 -9.98 31.93
N ALA A 27 -8.60 -9.68 30.65
CA ALA A 27 -8.60 -10.70 29.61
C ALA A 27 -7.65 -11.83 30.04
N PRO A 28 -8.06 -13.12 29.89
CA PRO A 28 -7.23 -14.22 30.36
C PRO A 28 -5.88 -14.16 29.64
N ALA A 29 -4.81 -13.95 30.38
CA ALA A 29 -3.45 -14.11 29.87
C ALA A 29 -3.34 -15.53 29.34
N LYS A 30 -3.24 -15.68 28.01
CA LYS A 30 -2.94 -16.96 27.37
C LYS A 30 -1.57 -17.39 27.90
N LYS A 31 -1.52 -18.45 28.70
CA LYS A 31 -0.26 -19.09 29.09
C LYS A 31 0.42 -19.55 27.81
N SER A 32 1.51 -18.89 27.43
CA SER A 32 2.28 -19.29 26.24
C SER A 32 2.84 -20.70 26.44
N THR A 33 2.74 -21.54 25.41
CA THR A 33 3.27 -22.89 25.49
C THR A 33 4.80 -22.86 25.37
N ARG A 34 5.51 -23.78 26.04
CA ARG A 34 6.98 -23.88 25.98
C ARG A 34 7.55 -23.98 24.54
N LYS A 35 6.69 -24.28 23.57
CA LYS A 35 6.96 -24.37 22.14
C LYS A 35 6.99 -23.00 21.43
N GLU A 36 6.19 -22.03 21.89
CA GLU A 36 6.17 -20.64 21.38
C GLU A 36 7.43 -19.87 21.80
N LEU A 37 7.91 -20.09 23.03
CA LEU A 37 9.16 -19.51 23.54
C LEU A 37 10.43 -19.98 22.79
N ALA A 38 10.36 -21.09 22.04
CA ALA A 38 11.49 -21.61 21.27
C ALA A 38 11.71 -20.87 19.93
N GLY A 39 10.71 -20.10 19.45
CA GLY A 39 10.78 -19.30 18.22
C GLY A 39 11.20 -17.84 18.44
N LEU A 40 11.47 -17.44 19.69
CA LEU A 40 11.87 -16.07 20.02
C LEU A 40 13.29 -15.80 19.50
N ILE A 41 13.47 -14.69 18.78
CA ILE A 41 14.79 -14.23 18.35
C ILE A 41 15.58 -13.87 19.63
N PRO A 42 16.75 -14.48 19.89
CA PRO A 42 17.48 -14.27 21.14
C PRO A 42 17.87 -12.81 21.42
N ALA A 43 17.92 -11.98 20.37
CA ALA A 43 18.29 -10.57 20.41
C ALA A 43 17.10 -9.60 20.23
N PHE A 44 15.85 -10.04 20.41
CA PHE A 44 14.65 -9.20 20.21
C PHE A 44 14.73 -7.84 20.92
N PRO A 45 15.14 -7.74 22.21
CA PRO A 45 15.23 -6.45 22.90
C PRO A 45 16.27 -5.48 22.32
N GLU A 46 17.29 -6.01 21.65
CA GLU A 46 18.33 -5.20 21.02
C GLU A 46 17.90 -4.71 19.63
N ILE A 47 17.14 -5.53 18.89
CA ILE A 47 16.62 -5.21 17.55
C ILE A 47 15.52 -4.15 17.68
N TYR A 48 14.56 -4.40 18.58
CA TYR A 48 13.34 -3.61 18.75
C TYR A 48 13.21 -3.03 20.18
N PRO A 49 14.16 -2.21 20.65
CA PRO A 49 14.09 -1.62 21.99
C PRO A 49 12.92 -0.64 22.16
N ASP A 50 12.41 -0.10 21.06
CA ASP A 50 11.26 0.81 21.02
C ASP A 50 9.93 0.10 21.34
N PHE A 51 9.82 -1.20 21.09
CA PHE A 51 8.63 -1.98 21.43
C PHE A 51 8.66 -2.58 22.84
N LEU A 52 9.72 -2.32 23.61
CA LEU A 52 9.83 -2.79 24.98
C LEU A 52 8.85 -2.07 25.89
N GLN A 53 8.39 -2.79 26.92
CA GLN A 53 7.52 -2.20 27.93
C GLN A 53 8.28 -1.22 28.80
N SER A 54 7.57 -0.20 29.31
CA SER A 54 8.18 0.77 30.21
C SER A 54 8.86 0.08 31.41
N PRO A 55 10.11 0.41 31.74
CA PRO A 55 10.78 -0.14 32.93
C PRO A 55 10.12 0.37 34.22
N VAL A 56 9.36 1.47 34.15
CA VAL A 56 8.62 2.01 35.29
C VAL A 56 7.28 1.27 35.41
N TRP A 57 7.26 0.21 36.21
CA TRP A 57 6.08 -0.65 36.42
C TRP A 57 4.78 0.13 36.67
N ASN A 58 4.81 1.18 37.49
CA ASN A 58 3.62 1.98 37.84
C ASN A 58 3.04 2.80 36.67
N ARG A 59 3.75 2.92 35.55
CA ARG A 59 3.30 3.64 34.35
C ARG A 59 2.78 2.71 33.25
N ARG A 60 2.83 1.38 33.44
CA ARG A 60 2.39 0.40 32.45
C ARG A 60 0.87 0.41 32.31
N ASN A 61 0.39 0.43 31.07
CA ASN A 61 -1.02 0.30 30.74
C ASN A 61 -1.15 -0.45 29.42
N ALA A 62 -1.71 -1.65 29.47
CA ALA A 62 -1.79 -2.54 28.32
C ALA A 62 -2.58 -1.95 27.14
N LEU A 63 -3.67 -1.22 27.40
CA LEU A 63 -4.45 -0.60 26.33
C LEU A 63 -3.67 0.53 25.66
N LYS A 64 -2.98 1.35 26.47
CA LYS A 64 -2.12 2.41 25.95
C LYS A 64 -0.99 1.83 25.08
N GLU A 65 -0.30 0.81 25.58
CA GLU A 65 0.80 0.14 24.87
C GLU A 65 0.32 -0.50 23.55
N GLU A 66 -0.90 -1.07 23.52
CA GLU A 66 -1.49 -1.60 22.27
C GLU A 66 -1.74 -0.50 21.24
N LEU A 67 -2.37 0.61 21.65
CA LEU A 67 -2.66 1.73 20.75
C LEU A 67 -1.37 2.39 20.25
N GLU A 68 -0.38 2.60 21.12
CA GLU A 68 0.93 3.13 20.73
C GLU A 68 1.63 2.21 19.73
N ARG A 69 1.55 0.88 19.92
CA ARG A 69 2.12 -0.09 18.95
C ARG A 69 1.42 -0.04 17.60
N GLN A 70 0.09 0.12 17.59
CA GLN A 70 -0.66 0.26 16.35
C GLN A 70 -0.19 1.50 15.57
N ASP A 71 -0.08 2.65 16.23
CA ASP A 71 0.40 3.89 15.61
C ASP A 71 1.86 3.75 15.10
N MET A 72 2.73 3.08 15.86
CA MET A 72 4.11 2.80 15.44
C MET A 72 4.16 1.97 14.16
N LEU A 73 3.32 0.93 14.06
CA LEU A 73 3.22 0.07 12.89
C LEU A 73 2.66 0.83 11.68
N GLU A 74 1.60 1.61 11.86
CA GLU A 74 1.06 2.47 10.81
C GLU A 74 2.09 3.48 10.29
N ARG A 75 2.93 4.03 11.18
CA ARG A 75 4.04 4.89 10.76
C ARG A 75 5.09 4.11 9.98
N ARG A 76 5.47 2.90 10.40
CA ARG A 76 6.43 2.03 9.70
C ARG A 76 5.94 1.55 8.33
N MET A 77 4.63 1.53 8.06
CA MET A 77 4.12 1.31 6.69
C MET A 77 4.51 2.46 5.74
N ASN A 78 4.65 3.67 6.28
CA ASN A 78 4.89 4.88 5.51
C ASN A 78 6.38 5.30 5.46
N ILE A 79 7.17 4.91 6.45
CA ILE A 79 8.62 5.16 6.51
C ILE A 79 9.38 3.87 6.79
N ASP A 80 10.41 3.61 6.00
CA ASP A 80 11.30 2.48 6.22
C ASP A 80 12.27 2.79 7.37
N ILE A 81 12.16 2.04 8.46
CA ILE A 81 13.04 2.14 9.63
C ILE A 81 13.92 0.89 9.63
N PRO A 82 15.20 0.99 9.21
CA PRO A 82 16.08 -0.16 9.13
C PRO A 82 16.53 -0.63 10.52
N GLU A 83 17.07 -1.84 10.60
CA GLU A 83 17.71 -2.35 11.81
C GLU A 83 19.04 -1.61 12.07
N PHE A 84 19.22 -1.06 13.27
CA PHE A 84 20.50 -0.47 13.70
C PHE A 84 20.71 -0.55 15.21
N TYR A 85 21.97 -0.52 15.62
CA TYR A 85 22.38 -0.64 17.02
C TYR A 85 23.16 0.59 17.48
N VAL A 86 23.36 0.68 18.80
CA VAL A 86 24.36 1.61 19.34
C VAL A 86 25.75 1.20 18.83
N GLY A 87 26.40 2.14 18.14
CA GLY A 87 27.65 1.90 17.41
C GLY A 87 27.50 1.87 15.88
N SER A 88 26.29 1.66 15.36
CA SER A 88 26.05 1.69 13.91
C SER A 88 26.13 3.12 13.36
N ILE A 89 26.57 3.25 12.11
CA ILE A 89 26.61 4.53 11.40
C ILE A 89 25.30 4.68 10.63
N VAL A 90 24.59 5.76 10.89
CA VAL A 90 23.24 6.02 10.36
C VAL A 90 23.20 7.39 9.70
N ALA A 91 22.51 7.48 8.57
CA ALA A 91 22.15 8.74 7.93
C ALA A 91 20.65 8.99 8.11
N VAL A 92 20.29 10.18 8.57
CA VAL A 92 18.89 10.60 8.74
C VAL A 92 18.62 11.81 7.86
N THR A 93 17.57 11.72 7.05
CA THR A 93 17.07 12.84 6.26
C THR A 93 15.77 13.35 6.88
N SER A 94 15.77 14.59 7.34
CA SER A 94 14.61 15.28 7.92
C SER A 94 14.22 16.51 7.11
N SER A 95 12.95 16.91 7.21
CA SER A 95 12.49 18.20 6.70
C SER A 95 12.78 19.32 7.70
N ASP A 96 13.32 20.43 7.22
CA ASP A 96 13.50 21.64 7.99
C ASP A 96 13.00 22.83 7.18
N ARG A 97 12.05 23.58 7.74
CA ARG A 97 11.44 24.73 7.09
C ARG A 97 12.43 25.89 6.90
N ASN A 98 13.46 25.97 7.74
CA ASN A 98 14.40 27.09 7.76
C ASN A 98 15.56 26.90 6.76
N LEU A 99 15.76 25.69 6.24
CA LEU A 99 16.78 25.42 5.22
C LEU A 99 16.26 25.74 3.81
N GLY A 100 17.12 26.30 2.96
CA GLY A 100 16.77 26.60 1.55
C GLY A 100 16.40 25.36 0.73
N SER A 101 17.03 24.21 1.03
CA SER A 101 16.71 22.90 0.45
C SER A 101 15.43 22.28 1.02
N LYS A 102 14.86 22.83 2.10
CA LYS A 102 13.77 22.25 2.92
C LYS A 102 14.06 20.88 3.53
N GLU A 103 15.23 20.33 3.29
CA GLU A 103 15.67 19.01 3.72
C GLU A 103 17.10 19.07 4.24
N HIS A 104 17.35 18.34 5.33
CA HIS A 104 18.63 18.22 5.98
C HIS A 104 19.01 16.74 6.10
N ARG A 105 20.24 16.39 5.73
CA ARG A 105 20.80 15.05 5.88
C ARG A 105 21.95 15.09 6.89
N PHE A 106 21.85 14.30 7.95
CA PHE A 106 22.91 14.18 8.96
C PHE A 106 23.42 12.74 9.01
N VAL A 107 24.74 12.57 8.96
CA VAL A 107 25.42 11.29 9.11
C VAL A 107 26.16 11.27 10.43
N GLY A 108 26.03 10.20 11.20
CA GLY A 108 26.75 10.03 12.45
C GLY A 108 26.64 8.64 13.06
N ILE A 109 27.45 8.39 14.08
CA ILE A 109 27.36 7.16 14.88
C ILE A 109 26.21 7.27 15.87
N CYS A 110 25.40 6.21 15.98
CA CYS A 110 24.37 6.13 17.00
C CYS A 110 25.03 5.88 18.37
N ILE A 111 25.05 6.89 19.23
CA ILE A 111 25.69 6.78 20.55
C ILE A 111 24.75 6.25 21.62
N ARG A 112 23.44 6.42 21.43
CA ARG A 112 22.44 6.04 22.42
C ARG A 112 21.06 5.87 21.81
N ARG A 113 20.31 4.90 22.34
CA ARG A 113 18.87 4.70 22.10
C ARG A 113 18.17 4.69 23.45
N GLU A 114 17.17 5.54 23.63
CA GLU A 114 16.46 5.74 24.90
C GLU A 114 14.95 5.78 24.67
N LYS A 115 14.19 5.64 25.76
CA LYS A 115 12.73 5.65 25.80
C LYS A 115 12.09 4.50 25.01
N GLU A 116 10.80 4.37 25.17
CA GLU A 116 9.95 3.32 24.62
C GLU A 116 8.76 3.91 23.85
N GLY A 117 8.13 3.07 23.03
CA GLY A 117 6.95 3.41 22.23
C GLY A 117 7.20 4.50 21.19
N LEU A 118 6.18 5.34 20.97
CA LEU A 118 6.24 6.49 20.06
C LEU A 118 7.29 7.55 20.46
N LEU A 119 7.70 7.55 21.73
CA LEU A 119 8.70 8.49 22.27
C LEU A 119 10.13 7.99 22.14
N HIS A 120 10.35 6.85 21.49
CA HIS A 120 11.69 6.29 21.31
C HIS A 120 12.61 7.28 20.59
N GLN A 121 13.77 7.50 21.20
CA GLN A 121 14.75 8.49 20.77
C GLN A 121 16.09 7.82 20.49
N PHE A 122 16.81 8.34 19.52
CA PHE A 122 18.20 7.97 19.27
C PHE A 122 19.05 9.20 19.00
N THR A 123 20.29 9.17 19.47
CA THR A 123 21.22 10.29 19.32
C THR A 123 22.34 9.90 18.37
N LEU A 124 22.55 10.71 17.33
CA LEU A 124 23.65 10.59 16.40
C LEU A 124 24.74 11.61 16.75
N ARG A 125 26.01 11.18 16.72
CA ARG A 125 27.18 12.04 16.92
C ARG A 125 28.05 12.03 15.67
N ASN A 126 28.54 13.20 15.29
CA ASN A 126 29.61 13.33 14.30
C ASN A 126 30.51 14.53 14.66
N THR A 127 31.74 14.52 14.17
CA THR A 127 32.70 15.62 14.35
C THR A 127 32.93 16.30 13.01
N ILE A 128 32.55 17.57 12.93
CA ILE A 128 32.63 18.39 11.72
C ILE A 128 33.64 19.51 12.02
N GLU A 129 34.73 19.61 11.25
CA GLU A 129 35.75 20.65 11.46
C GLU A 129 36.27 20.71 12.92
N ASN A 130 36.47 19.53 13.54
CA ASN A 130 36.85 19.36 14.96
C ASN A 130 35.80 19.81 15.99
N ILE A 131 34.59 20.15 15.57
CA ILE A 131 33.44 20.45 16.44
C ILE A 131 32.56 19.21 16.51
N GLY A 132 32.37 18.68 17.72
CA GLY A 132 31.43 17.57 17.95
C GLY A 132 30.00 18.06 17.92
N VAL A 133 29.20 17.54 17.00
CA VAL A 133 27.77 17.82 16.85
C VAL A 133 26.97 16.58 17.21
N GLU A 134 25.94 16.77 18.03
CA GLU A 134 24.99 15.72 18.42
C GLU A 134 23.59 16.13 18.00
N VAL A 135 22.88 15.21 17.34
CA VAL A 135 21.50 15.40 16.93
C VAL A 135 20.67 14.26 17.50
N MET A 136 19.71 14.62 18.36
CA MET A 136 18.73 13.69 18.91
C MET A 136 17.50 13.67 18.00
N TYR A 137 17.14 12.48 17.53
CA TYR A 137 15.95 12.26 16.71
C TYR A 137 14.90 11.48 17.49
N ASP A 138 13.66 11.92 17.37
CA ASP A 138 12.48 11.14 17.74
C ASP A 138 12.15 10.18 16.58
N MET A 139 12.23 8.87 16.79
CA MET A 139 12.18 7.86 15.72
C MET A 139 10.90 7.94 14.88
N TYR A 140 9.76 8.25 15.51
CA TYR A 140 8.44 8.27 14.87
C TYR A 140 8.00 9.66 14.40
N ASN A 141 8.89 10.65 14.41
CA ASN A 141 8.55 12.02 14.04
C ASN A 141 8.19 12.12 12.54
N PRO A 142 7.08 12.81 12.17
CA PRO A 142 6.68 12.98 10.77
C PRO A 142 7.66 13.82 9.94
N THR A 143 8.52 14.61 10.58
CA THR A 143 9.56 15.39 9.87
C THR A 143 10.65 14.50 9.28
N ILE A 144 10.87 13.30 9.82
CA ILE A 144 11.82 12.34 9.27
C ILE A 144 11.25 11.76 7.98
N LYS A 145 12.02 11.88 6.89
CA LYS A 145 11.68 11.36 5.57
C LYS A 145 12.32 10.00 5.31
N LYS A 146 13.57 9.82 5.75
CA LYS A 146 14.34 8.59 5.49
C LYS A 146 15.37 8.34 6.58
N ILE A 147 15.54 7.08 6.95
CA ILE A 147 16.62 6.60 7.82
C ILE A 147 17.38 5.54 7.03
N GLU A 148 18.69 5.69 6.90
CA GLU A 148 19.56 4.77 6.17
C GLU A 148 20.66 4.26 7.11
N THR A 149 20.85 2.94 7.15
CA THR A 149 22.00 2.32 7.82
C THR A 149 23.19 2.26 6.88
N LEU A 150 24.20 3.10 7.13
CA LEU A 150 25.41 3.12 6.31
C LEU A 150 26.36 2.00 6.71
N LYS A 151 26.51 1.73 8.01
CA LYS A 151 27.34 0.65 8.51
C LYS A 151 26.69 0.01 9.73
N LEU A 152 26.34 -1.26 9.61
CA LEU A 152 25.75 -2.04 10.70
C LEU A 152 26.86 -2.67 11.54
N GLU A 153 27.04 -2.17 12.77
CA GLU A 153 27.98 -2.74 13.74
C GLU A 153 27.48 -2.51 15.18
N LYS A 154 27.92 -3.38 16.09
CA LYS A 154 27.71 -3.26 17.55
C LYS A 154 28.99 -2.82 18.24
N ARG A 155 28.87 -2.29 19.44
CA ARG A 155 30.01 -1.97 20.34
C ARG A 155 29.93 -2.79 21.62
N LEU A 156 31.00 -2.74 22.42
CA LEU A 156 31.08 -3.43 23.71
C LEU A 156 30.09 -2.88 24.76
N ASP A 157 29.69 -1.61 24.60
CA ASP A 157 28.81 -0.88 25.49
C ASP A 157 27.53 -0.46 24.78
N SER A 158 26.43 -0.37 25.53
CA SER A 158 25.11 0.07 25.06
C SER A 158 24.92 1.60 25.07
N ASP A 159 25.88 2.34 25.63
CA ASP A 159 25.90 3.81 25.66
C ASP A 159 27.32 4.29 25.36
N LEU A 160 27.46 5.08 24.28
CA LEU A 160 28.75 5.60 23.79
C LEU A 160 28.91 7.09 24.08
N THR A 161 28.19 7.64 25.06
CA THR A 161 28.32 9.07 25.41
C THR A 161 29.69 9.49 25.91
N TYR A 162 30.58 8.55 26.27
CA TYR A 162 31.98 8.84 26.53
C TYR A 162 32.75 9.35 25.29
N LEU A 163 32.19 9.19 24.08
CA LEU A 163 32.76 9.76 22.84
C LEU A 163 32.80 11.31 22.84
N VAL A 164 32.09 11.96 23.76
CA VAL A 164 32.19 13.42 23.98
C VAL A 164 33.60 13.81 24.42
N ASP A 165 34.18 13.02 25.32
CA ASP A 165 35.49 13.26 25.93
C ASP A 165 36.62 12.45 25.26
N ALA A 166 36.30 11.69 24.22
CA ALA A 166 37.25 10.92 23.42
C ALA A 166 38.04 11.79 22.43
N LEU A 167 39.10 11.21 21.86
CA LEU A 167 39.78 11.80 20.71
C LEU A 167 38.81 11.93 19.52
N PRO A 168 38.83 13.05 18.78
CA PRO A 168 37.92 13.30 17.65
C PRO A 168 37.91 12.21 16.57
N GLU A 169 39.03 11.52 16.38
CA GLU A 169 39.22 10.44 15.39
C GLU A 169 38.17 9.33 15.52
N TYR A 170 37.73 9.03 16.75
CA TYR A 170 36.73 7.98 17.00
C TYR A 170 35.28 8.41 16.70
N SER A 171 35.05 9.71 16.48
CA SER A 171 33.72 10.28 16.23
C SER A 171 33.64 11.09 14.94
N THR A 172 34.65 10.98 14.05
CA THR A 172 34.69 11.66 12.76
C THR A 172 34.26 10.70 11.66
N PHE A 173 33.16 11.02 10.96
CA PHE A 173 32.62 10.21 9.86
C PHE A 173 32.33 11.10 8.65
N ASP A 174 32.58 10.55 7.47
CA ASP A 174 32.30 11.23 6.20
C ASP A 174 30.78 11.28 5.91
N PHE A 175 30.27 12.44 5.50
CA PHE A 175 28.88 12.64 5.09
C PHE A 175 28.52 11.94 3.78
N HIS A 176 29.51 11.67 2.95
CA HIS A 176 29.34 11.03 1.65
C HIS A 176 29.63 9.52 1.69
N MET A 177 29.78 8.94 2.88
CA MET A 177 29.98 7.49 3.05
C MET A 177 28.85 6.69 2.39
N GLU A 178 29.22 5.71 1.57
CA GLU A 178 28.28 4.80 0.93
C GLU A 178 27.82 3.69 1.88
N PRO A 179 26.57 3.21 1.78
CA PRO A 179 26.09 2.10 2.59
C PRO A 179 26.85 0.79 2.32
N GLN A 180 27.40 0.20 3.36
CA GLN A 180 28.01 -1.13 3.34
C GLN A 180 26.93 -2.20 3.46
N ALA A 181 26.78 -3.02 2.41
CA ALA A 181 25.84 -4.13 2.42
C ALA A 181 26.21 -5.17 3.49
N HIS A 182 25.23 -5.56 4.30
CA HIS A 182 25.33 -6.65 5.27
C HIS A 182 24.35 -7.76 4.86
N PRO A 183 24.83 -8.99 4.57
CA PRO A 183 23.95 -10.06 4.10
C PRO A 183 22.95 -10.49 5.19
N ALA A 184 21.73 -10.84 4.79
CA ALA A 184 20.71 -11.29 5.72
C ALA A 184 21.11 -12.62 6.37
N GLY A 185 20.91 -12.72 7.69
CA GLY A 185 21.19 -13.94 8.47
C GLY A 185 22.61 -14.10 8.98
N THR A 186 23.56 -13.23 8.60
CA THR A 186 24.88 -13.20 9.26
C THR A 186 24.77 -12.51 10.62
N PRO A 187 25.52 -12.96 11.64
CA PRO A 187 25.56 -12.28 12.93
C PRO A 187 26.17 -10.89 12.76
N ILE A 188 25.59 -9.89 13.44
CA ILE A 188 26.09 -8.52 13.38
C ILE A 188 27.49 -8.43 13.98
N PRO A 189 28.47 -7.81 13.31
CA PRO A 189 29.83 -7.69 13.81
C PRO A 189 29.89 -6.81 15.06
N VAL A 190 30.57 -7.29 16.10
CA VAL A 190 30.87 -6.52 17.32
C VAL A 190 32.26 -5.90 17.17
N ASN A 191 32.32 -4.58 17.18
CA ASN A 191 33.55 -3.82 17.11
C ASN A 191 34.13 -3.64 18.52
N GLU A 192 35.25 -4.31 18.78
CA GLU A 192 35.93 -4.34 20.08
C GLU A 192 36.93 -3.19 20.30
N VAL A 193 36.99 -2.22 19.38
CA VAL A 193 37.90 -1.07 19.49
C VAL A 193 37.66 -0.33 20.80
N LYS A 194 38.73 -0.17 21.57
CA LYS A 194 38.75 0.63 22.79
C LYS A 194 39.16 2.06 22.48
N VAL A 195 38.40 3.00 23.01
CA VAL A 195 38.53 4.43 22.74
C VAL A 195 39.45 5.07 23.77
N LYS A 196 40.38 5.89 23.27
CA LYS A 196 41.25 6.72 24.11
C LYS A 196 40.57 8.06 24.44
N LEU A 197 40.50 8.37 25.73
CA LEU A 197 39.98 9.65 26.22
C LEU A 197 41.02 10.77 26.12
N LYS A 198 40.54 12.00 26.02
CA LYS A 198 41.36 13.21 26.19
C LYS A 198 41.89 13.31 27.61
N ASN A 199 42.86 14.19 27.82
CA ASN A 199 43.28 14.52 29.19
C ASN A 199 42.12 15.20 29.95
N PRO A 200 41.98 14.95 31.27
CA PRO A 200 40.92 15.55 32.09
C PRO A 200 41.05 17.09 32.14
N PRO A 201 39.96 17.83 32.45
CA PRO A 201 38.67 17.37 32.97
C PRO A 201 37.72 16.81 31.91
N TRP A 202 36.97 15.76 32.25
CA TRP A 202 35.90 15.20 31.43
C TRP A 202 34.52 15.69 31.87
N THR A 203 33.55 15.51 30.99
CA THR A 203 32.14 15.82 31.23
C THR A 203 31.56 14.98 32.36
N ARG A 204 31.96 13.72 32.46
CA ARG A 204 31.55 12.79 33.54
C ARG A 204 32.73 12.00 34.07
N ARG A 205 32.54 11.42 35.25
CA ARG A 205 33.49 10.49 35.86
C ARG A 205 33.31 9.10 35.26
N TRP A 206 33.80 8.95 34.03
CA TRP A 206 33.70 7.69 33.27
C TRP A 206 34.36 6.52 33.97
N GLU A 207 35.36 6.78 34.82
CA GLU A 207 36.08 5.75 35.57
C GLU A 207 35.23 5.01 36.60
N ILE A 208 34.06 5.56 36.98
CA ILE A 208 33.12 4.92 37.92
C ILE A 208 32.10 4.05 37.17
N LEU A 209 31.84 4.37 35.90
CA LEU A 209 30.88 3.66 35.07
C LEU A 209 31.64 2.50 34.42
N SER A 210 31.23 1.27 34.69
CA SER A 210 31.91 0.03 34.28
C SER A 210 31.86 -0.25 32.76
N TYR A 211 32.21 0.74 31.93
CA TYR A 211 32.28 0.64 30.47
C TYR A 211 33.50 -0.17 30.04
N ARG A 212 33.31 -1.02 29.02
CA ARG A 212 34.34 -1.94 28.49
C ARG A 212 35.06 -1.38 27.27
N GLY A 213 34.44 -0.41 26.58
CA GLY A 213 34.95 0.24 25.37
C GLY A 213 35.89 1.42 25.62
N ILE A 214 36.21 1.76 26.87
CA ILE A 214 37.21 2.77 27.22
C ILE A 214 38.57 2.09 27.41
N GLU A 215 39.63 2.67 26.85
CA GLU A 215 41.00 2.22 27.12
C GLU A 215 41.32 2.41 28.61
N ASP A 216 41.72 1.33 29.30
CA ASP A 216 41.96 1.36 30.76
C ASP A 216 43.28 2.05 31.10
N THR A 217 43.28 3.38 31.02
CA THR A 217 44.39 4.23 31.44
C THR A 217 44.45 4.41 32.97
N TRP A 218 43.42 3.97 33.70
CA TRP A 218 43.34 4.10 35.17
C TRP A 218 44.29 3.16 35.89
N THR A 219 44.64 2.04 35.26
CA THR A 219 45.67 1.12 35.77
C THR A 219 47.04 1.77 35.92
N GLN A 220 47.32 2.87 35.21
CA GLN A 220 48.57 3.63 35.33
C GLN A 220 48.48 4.76 36.36
N ALA A 221 47.32 4.95 37.00
CA ALA A 221 47.12 6.00 38.00
C ALA A 221 47.79 5.69 39.34
N THR A 222 48.01 6.73 40.16
CA THR A 222 48.69 6.62 41.45
C THR A 222 47.99 5.63 42.39
N PRO A 223 48.72 4.92 43.28
CA PRO A 223 48.11 4.02 44.27
C PRO A 223 47.07 4.70 45.18
N TRP A 224 47.20 6.02 45.38
CA TRP A 224 46.17 6.82 46.06
C TRP A 224 44.88 6.91 45.23
N PHE A 225 44.99 7.21 43.93
CA PHE A 225 43.83 7.28 43.03
C PHE A 225 43.13 5.93 42.91
N LYS A 226 43.88 4.83 42.76
CA LYS A 226 43.31 3.47 42.74
C LYS A 226 42.52 3.14 44.00
N ARG A 227 43.06 3.46 45.19
CA ARG A 227 42.36 3.27 46.47
C ARG A 227 41.11 4.14 46.58
N LYS A 228 41.17 5.40 46.13
CA LYS A 228 40.02 6.31 46.09
C LYS A 228 38.94 5.78 45.13
N LEU A 229 39.32 5.40 43.92
CA LEU A 229 38.43 4.83 42.91
C LEU A 229 37.75 3.55 43.40
N HIS A 230 38.52 2.60 43.95
CA HIS A 230 37.99 1.38 44.55
C HIS A 230 36.98 1.66 45.66
N LYS A 231 37.22 2.66 46.52
CA LYS A 231 36.24 3.09 47.53
C LYS A 231 34.98 3.71 46.93
N THR A 232 35.09 4.31 45.74
CA THR A 232 33.96 4.98 45.07
C THR A 232 33.13 4.02 44.21
N LEU A 233 33.76 2.97 43.67
CA LEU A 233 33.12 1.90 42.89
C LEU A 233 32.23 0.98 43.74
N VAL A 234 32.25 1.11 45.08
CA VAL A 234 31.43 0.28 45.97
C VAL A 234 29.95 0.70 45.88
N ASN A 235 29.23 0.00 45.01
CA ASN A 235 27.88 -0.52 45.24
C ASN A 235 27.65 -1.71 44.28
N ASP A 236 28.42 -2.78 44.51
CA ASP A 236 28.34 -4.04 43.76
C ASP A 236 27.01 -4.80 44.03
N TYR A 237 26.20 -4.32 44.97
CA TYR A 237 24.90 -4.92 45.32
C TYR A 237 23.89 -4.89 44.17
N GLU A 238 23.96 -3.89 43.28
CA GLU A 238 23.05 -3.78 42.13
C GLU A 238 23.19 -4.97 41.17
N LYS A 239 24.40 -5.53 41.02
CA LYS A 239 24.63 -6.75 40.24
C LYS A 239 23.84 -7.95 40.77
N TYR A 240 23.58 -7.95 42.08
CA TYR A 240 22.84 -8.99 42.78
C TYR A 240 21.35 -8.63 43.00
N ASP A 241 20.90 -7.44 42.56
CA ASP A 241 19.51 -7.03 42.68
C ASP A 241 18.64 -7.69 41.59
N LEU A 242 18.18 -8.90 41.89
CA LEU A 242 17.29 -9.66 41.03
C LEU A 242 15.93 -8.96 40.82
N ILE A 243 15.48 -8.14 41.78
CA ILE A 243 14.22 -7.40 41.67
C ILE A 243 14.35 -6.27 40.65
N ALA A 244 15.49 -5.57 40.64
CA ALA A 244 15.82 -4.60 39.60
C ALA A 244 15.79 -5.26 38.22
N ASN A 245 16.46 -6.40 38.05
CA ASN A 245 16.48 -7.16 36.79
C ASN A 245 15.07 -7.57 36.30
N TYR A 246 14.19 -7.97 37.22
CA TYR A 246 12.81 -8.32 36.89
C TYR A 246 11.98 -7.09 36.45
N ARG A 247 12.23 -5.92 37.06
CA ARG A 247 11.50 -4.67 36.76
C ARG A 247 11.93 -4.01 35.45
N THR A 248 13.20 -4.15 35.08
CA THR A 248 13.77 -3.53 33.87
C THR A 248 13.40 -4.26 32.58
N GLY A 249 12.99 -5.53 32.66
CA GLY A 249 12.66 -6.35 31.50
C GLY A 249 11.19 -6.27 31.06
N SER A 250 10.97 -6.47 29.76
CA SER A 250 9.71 -6.99 29.22
C SER A 250 9.50 -8.43 29.67
N THR A 251 8.24 -8.85 29.76
CA THR A 251 7.96 -10.29 29.91
C THR A 251 8.23 -10.97 28.57
N LYS A 252 8.87 -12.15 28.60
CA LYS A 252 9.14 -12.94 27.38
C LYS A 252 7.87 -13.22 26.56
N GLU A 253 6.73 -13.34 27.23
CA GLU A 253 5.43 -13.53 26.57
C GLU A 253 5.05 -12.33 25.70
N GLN A 254 5.33 -11.11 26.16
CA GLN A 254 5.10 -9.89 25.38
C GLN A 254 6.08 -9.79 24.21
N GLU A 255 7.34 -10.15 24.41
CA GLU A 255 8.34 -10.17 23.33
C GLU A 255 7.91 -11.13 22.20
N VAL A 256 7.45 -12.33 22.54
CA VAL A 256 6.92 -13.29 21.55
C VAL A 256 5.71 -12.70 20.81
N PHE A 257 4.76 -12.11 21.55
CA PHE A 257 3.57 -11.52 20.96
C PHE A 257 3.91 -10.39 19.97
N VAL A 258 4.80 -9.47 20.36
CA VAL A 258 5.22 -8.37 19.49
C VAL A 258 6.01 -8.90 18.29
N GLN A 259 6.86 -9.92 18.47
CA GLN A 259 7.58 -10.55 17.38
C GLN A 259 6.63 -11.13 16.33
N GLU A 260 5.57 -11.84 16.74
CA GLU A 260 4.55 -12.37 15.83
C GLU A 260 3.83 -11.23 15.08
N GLN A 261 3.51 -10.12 15.77
CA GLN A 261 2.94 -8.94 15.13
C GLN A 261 3.89 -8.33 14.10
N MET A 262 5.18 -8.20 14.40
CA MET A 262 6.17 -7.68 13.45
C MET A 262 6.33 -8.59 12.23
N GLN A 263 6.39 -9.90 12.42
CA GLN A 263 6.46 -10.85 11.30
C GLN A 263 5.22 -10.78 10.40
N LYS A 264 4.04 -10.57 11.00
CA LYS A 264 2.81 -10.36 10.24
C LYS A 264 2.86 -9.04 9.45
N PHE A 265 3.30 -7.98 10.11
CA PHE A 265 3.50 -6.66 9.50
C PHE A 265 4.49 -6.71 8.32
N GLU A 266 5.64 -7.36 8.47
CA GLU A 266 6.64 -7.52 7.40
C GLU A 266 6.06 -8.27 6.20
N LYS A 267 5.25 -9.32 6.44
CA LYS A 267 4.55 -10.04 5.35
C LYS A 267 3.55 -9.14 4.62
N GLU A 268 2.77 -8.35 5.36
CA GLU A 268 1.81 -7.40 4.78
C GLU A 268 2.52 -6.30 3.99
N ARG A 269 3.61 -5.73 4.53
CA ARG A 269 4.46 -4.76 3.84
C ARG A 269 5.06 -5.34 2.58
N HIS A 270 5.65 -6.54 2.62
CA HIS A 270 6.20 -7.19 1.44
C HIS A 270 5.13 -7.52 0.40
N ALA A 271 3.93 -7.94 0.83
CA ALA A 271 2.81 -8.13 -0.09
C ALA A 271 2.40 -6.81 -0.76
N ALA A 272 2.34 -5.71 -0.01
CA ALA A 272 2.03 -4.38 -0.54
C ALA A 272 3.13 -3.86 -1.49
N GLU A 273 4.41 -4.03 -1.15
CA GLU A 273 5.56 -3.68 -2.01
C GLU A 273 5.57 -4.53 -3.29
N TYR A 274 5.29 -5.83 -3.19
CA TYR A 274 5.20 -6.74 -4.33
C TYR A 274 4.02 -6.41 -5.26
N MET A 275 2.87 -6.05 -4.68
CA MET A 275 1.73 -5.54 -5.45
C MET A 275 2.02 -4.18 -6.11
N SER A 276 2.89 -3.36 -5.51
CA SER A 276 3.33 -2.08 -6.07
C SER A 276 4.38 -2.20 -7.18
N SER A 277 5.16 -3.30 -7.20
CA SER A 277 6.22 -3.55 -8.19
C SER A 277 5.72 -4.27 -9.46
N GLN A 278 4.64 -5.06 -9.37
CA GLN A 278 4.00 -5.69 -10.54
C GLN A 278 2.94 -4.81 -11.19
N ARG A 279 3.35 -3.68 -11.78
CA ARG A 279 2.39 -2.68 -12.31
C ARG A 279 1.74 -3.04 -13.63
N LEU A 280 2.39 -3.84 -14.48
CA LEU A 280 1.94 -4.05 -15.86
C LEU A 280 1.50 -5.49 -16.10
N ILE A 281 0.24 -5.69 -16.46
CA ILE A 281 -0.30 -7.00 -16.87
C ILE A 281 -0.34 -7.05 -18.39
N LYS A 282 0.33 -8.04 -19.01
CA LYS A 282 0.29 -8.22 -20.46
C LYS A 282 -1.09 -8.71 -20.92
N LEU A 283 -1.66 -8.10 -21.97
CA LEU A 283 -2.95 -8.48 -22.56
C LEU A 283 -2.76 -9.14 -23.94
N PRO A 284 -2.42 -10.45 -24.01
CA PRO A 284 -2.13 -11.11 -25.28
C PRO A 284 -3.35 -11.30 -26.20
N HIS A 285 -4.55 -11.16 -25.64
CA HIS A 285 -5.82 -11.28 -26.36
C HIS A 285 -6.28 -9.96 -26.98
N ARG A 286 -5.59 -8.85 -26.72
CA ARG A 286 -5.84 -7.54 -27.33
C ARG A 286 -4.72 -7.20 -28.31
N VAL A 287 -5.07 -6.51 -29.38
CA VAL A 287 -4.15 -6.07 -30.44
C VAL A 287 -4.47 -4.64 -30.82
N ILE A 288 -3.46 -3.88 -31.25
CA ILE A 288 -3.61 -2.50 -31.67
C ILE A 288 -3.29 -2.33 -33.16
N LEU A 289 -4.25 -1.75 -33.88
CA LEU A 289 -4.17 -1.45 -35.30
C LEU A 289 -3.92 0.04 -35.48
N LYS A 290 -3.11 0.41 -36.46
CA LYS A 290 -2.88 1.81 -36.82
C LYS A 290 -3.76 2.18 -38.01
N LEU A 291 -4.55 3.24 -37.87
CA LEU A 291 -5.31 3.85 -38.94
C LEU A 291 -4.68 5.20 -39.29
N HIS A 292 -4.31 5.35 -40.56
CA HIS A 292 -3.65 6.54 -41.07
C HIS A 292 -4.39 7.10 -42.29
N GLY A 293 -4.43 8.43 -42.42
CA GLY A 293 -4.91 9.13 -43.60
C GLY A 293 -5.87 10.28 -43.27
N ALA A 294 -5.99 11.23 -44.20
CA ALA A 294 -6.73 12.48 -44.00
C ALA A 294 -8.22 12.28 -43.66
N ASP A 295 -8.83 11.19 -44.13
CA ASP A 295 -10.26 10.93 -43.93
C ASP A 295 -10.57 10.05 -42.69
N THR A 296 -9.55 9.70 -41.88
CA THR A 296 -9.67 8.69 -40.79
C THR A 296 -10.75 9.05 -39.77
N ASN A 297 -10.75 10.29 -39.27
CA ASN A 297 -11.74 10.73 -38.28
C ASN A 297 -13.16 10.69 -38.84
N ALA A 298 -13.38 11.23 -40.04
CA ALA A 298 -14.69 11.24 -40.69
C ALA A 298 -15.17 9.83 -41.05
N PHE A 299 -14.24 8.94 -41.42
CA PHE A 299 -14.52 7.54 -41.70
C PHE A 299 -14.97 6.79 -40.44
N LEU A 300 -14.19 6.86 -39.37
CA LEU A 300 -14.53 6.24 -38.09
C LEU A 300 -15.83 6.80 -37.49
N GLN A 301 -16.07 8.11 -37.64
CA GLN A 301 -17.27 8.77 -37.14
C GLN A 301 -18.56 8.12 -37.67
N GLY A 302 -18.56 7.60 -38.90
CA GLY A 302 -19.71 6.90 -39.49
C GLY A 302 -19.81 5.40 -39.15
N LEU A 303 -18.79 4.81 -38.51
CA LEU A 303 -18.74 3.37 -38.24
C LEU A 303 -18.95 3.00 -36.78
N ILE A 304 -18.51 3.85 -35.85
CA ILE A 304 -18.53 3.54 -34.42
C ILE A 304 -19.68 4.25 -33.69
N THR A 305 -20.08 3.73 -32.53
CA THR A 305 -21.18 4.27 -31.73
C THR A 305 -20.86 5.55 -30.95
N ASN A 306 -19.59 5.94 -30.83
CA ASN A 306 -19.16 7.09 -30.05
C ASN A 306 -18.58 8.21 -30.92
N ASP A 307 -18.46 9.41 -30.36
CA ASP A 307 -18.02 10.59 -31.09
C ASP A 307 -16.48 10.69 -31.12
N VAL A 308 -15.90 10.51 -32.31
CA VAL A 308 -14.45 10.58 -32.57
C VAL A 308 -13.90 11.98 -32.32
N THR A 309 -14.72 13.03 -32.37
CA THR A 309 -14.25 14.40 -32.09
C THR A 309 -13.74 14.56 -30.66
N LYS A 310 -14.25 13.77 -29.71
CA LYS A 310 -13.80 13.75 -28.32
C LYS A 310 -12.36 13.24 -28.16
N LEU A 311 -11.85 12.51 -29.15
CA LEU A 311 -10.45 12.06 -29.19
C LEU A 311 -9.46 13.23 -29.35
N GLN A 312 -9.93 14.46 -29.62
CA GLN A 312 -9.09 15.66 -29.61
C GLN A 312 -8.84 16.20 -28.20
N SER A 313 -9.82 16.07 -27.30
CA SER A 313 -9.73 16.55 -25.91
C SER A 313 -9.36 15.43 -24.93
N GLN A 314 -9.56 14.17 -25.32
CA GLN A 314 -9.25 12.98 -24.52
C GLN A 314 -8.31 12.08 -25.31
N ASN A 315 -7.28 11.52 -24.66
CA ASN A 315 -6.31 10.63 -25.32
C ASN A 315 -6.88 9.25 -25.66
N GLY A 316 -8.09 8.92 -25.19
CA GLY A 316 -8.75 7.63 -25.40
C GLY A 316 -10.26 7.75 -25.53
N LEU A 317 -10.88 6.84 -26.29
CA LEU A 317 -12.32 6.76 -26.52
C LEU A 317 -12.77 5.29 -26.60
N ALA A 318 -13.81 4.90 -25.86
CA ALA A 318 -14.43 3.58 -26.01
C ALA A 318 -15.61 3.66 -26.99
N ALA A 319 -15.80 2.63 -27.82
CA ALA A 319 -16.96 2.53 -28.69
C ALA A 319 -17.27 1.07 -29.06
N PHE A 320 -18.42 0.85 -29.69
CA PHE A 320 -18.74 -0.40 -30.36
C PHE A 320 -18.74 -0.20 -31.87
N LEU A 321 -18.36 -1.26 -32.60
CA LEU A 321 -18.66 -1.39 -34.01
C LEU A 321 -19.92 -2.25 -34.17
N LEU A 322 -20.91 -1.73 -34.89
CA LEU A 322 -22.19 -2.42 -35.07
C LEU A 322 -22.32 -2.99 -36.48
N ASN A 323 -23.17 -4.00 -36.60
CA ASN A 323 -23.67 -4.43 -37.90
C ASN A 323 -24.86 -3.55 -38.34
N THR A 324 -25.32 -3.74 -39.58
CA THR A 324 -26.48 -3.02 -40.14
C THR A 324 -27.79 -3.27 -39.39
N LYS A 325 -27.86 -4.32 -38.56
CA LYS A 325 -29.01 -4.63 -37.70
C LYS A 325 -28.93 -3.95 -36.32
N GLY A 326 -27.88 -3.16 -36.05
CA GLY A 326 -27.67 -2.49 -34.77
C GLY A 326 -27.22 -3.41 -33.64
N ARG A 327 -26.58 -4.55 -33.97
CA ARG A 327 -25.96 -5.46 -32.98
C ARG A 327 -24.45 -5.29 -32.96
N ILE A 328 -23.86 -5.51 -31.79
CA ILE A 328 -22.42 -5.39 -31.58
C ILE A 328 -21.70 -6.49 -32.38
N VAL A 329 -20.68 -6.07 -33.14
CA VAL A 329 -19.70 -6.94 -33.77
C VAL A 329 -18.48 -7.08 -32.87
N GLU A 330 -17.99 -5.96 -32.33
CA GLU A 330 -16.80 -5.88 -31.47
C GLU A 330 -16.81 -4.57 -30.65
N ASP A 331 -16.19 -4.57 -29.46
CA ASP A 331 -15.78 -3.35 -28.76
C ASP A 331 -14.42 -2.85 -29.25
N VAL A 332 -14.30 -1.54 -29.41
CA VAL A 332 -13.06 -0.90 -29.85
C VAL A 332 -12.68 0.20 -28.87
N LEU A 333 -11.40 0.25 -28.50
CA LEU A 333 -10.83 1.40 -27.79
C LEU A 333 -9.94 2.15 -28.78
N LEU A 334 -10.23 3.43 -28.98
CA LEU A 334 -9.48 4.29 -29.86
C LEU A 334 -8.55 5.15 -29.03
N TRP A 335 -7.32 5.30 -29.51
CA TRP A 335 -6.26 6.05 -28.86
C TRP A 335 -5.65 7.01 -29.86
N ARG A 336 -5.32 8.22 -29.39
CA ARG A 336 -4.60 9.18 -30.19
C ARG A 336 -3.15 9.23 -29.74
N ARG A 337 -2.23 9.02 -30.67
CA ARG A 337 -0.78 9.15 -30.45
C ARG A 337 -0.22 10.04 -31.55
N GLY A 338 0.09 11.29 -31.19
CA GLY A 338 0.51 12.33 -32.13
C GLY A 338 -0.66 13.09 -32.78
N THR A 339 -0.39 13.72 -33.93
CA THR A 339 -1.32 14.67 -34.56
C THR A 339 -2.36 14.03 -35.46
N ASP A 340 -2.02 12.98 -36.21
CA ASP A 340 -2.87 12.52 -37.33
C ASP A 340 -3.28 11.05 -37.28
N ASP A 341 -2.55 10.22 -36.51
CA ASP A 341 -2.79 8.78 -36.44
C ASP A 341 -3.77 8.40 -35.34
N VAL A 342 -4.69 7.48 -35.67
CA VAL A 342 -5.63 6.89 -34.70
C VAL A 342 -5.28 5.42 -34.54
N PHE A 343 -5.11 4.99 -33.30
CA PHE A 343 -4.83 3.61 -32.96
C PHE A 343 -6.09 2.95 -32.43
N LEU A 344 -6.44 1.79 -32.96
CA LEU A 344 -7.65 1.04 -32.64
C LEU A 344 -7.25 -0.28 -31.96
N GLU A 345 -7.59 -0.41 -30.69
CA GLU A 345 -7.46 -1.63 -29.91
C GLU A 345 -8.70 -2.51 -30.07
N CYS A 346 -8.52 -3.78 -30.42
CA CYS A 346 -9.59 -4.77 -30.56
C CYS A 346 -9.16 -6.16 -30.07
N SER A 347 -10.10 -7.10 -30.04
CA SER A 347 -9.78 -8.51 -29.77
C SER A 347 -8.91 -9.12 -30.88
N LYS A 348 -7.81 -9.77 -30.50
CA LYS A 348 -6.90 -10.48 -31.41
C LYS A 348 -7.60 -11.62 -32.15
N ALA A 349 -8.56 -12.28 -31.49
CA ALA A 349 -9.30 -13.39 -32.10
C ALA A 349 -10.19 -12.96 -33.27
N ASN A 350 -10.70 -11.72 -33.25
CA ASN A 350 -11.65 -11.21 -34.24
C ASN A 350 -11.05 -10.12 -35.15
N GLN A 351 -9.76 -9.80 -34.98
CA GLN A 351 -9.03 -8.76 -35.72
C GLN A 351 -9.26 -8.85 -37.24
N SER A 352 -9.09 -10.04 -37.83
CA SER A 352 -9.20 -10.22 -39.28
C SER A 352 -10.62 -10.00 -39.81
N VAL A 353 -11.65 -10.34 -39.03
CA VAL A 353 -13.07 -10.13 -39.37
C VAL A 353 -13.40 -8.65 -39.24
N LEU A 354 -12.96 -8.00 -38.17
CA LEU A 354 -13.15 -6.58 -37.93
C LEU A 354 -12.53 -5.73 -39.04
N VAL A 355 -11.28 -6.01 -39.43
CA VAL A 355 -10.60 -5.30 -40.52
C VAL A 355 -11.37 -5.46 -41.83
N LYS A 356 -11.81 -6.68 -42.17
CA LYS A 356 -12.63 -6.92 -43.36
C LYS A 356 -13.94 -6.13 -43.32
N GLU A 357 -14.61 -6.07 -42.16
CA GLU A 357 -15.86 -5.33 -42.00
C GLU A 357 -15.66 -3.82 -42.17
N ILE A 358 -14.61 -3.25 -41.56
CA ILE A 358 -14.26 -1.84 -41.70
C ILE A 358 -13.94 -1.52 -43.17
N LEU A 359 -13.13 -2.36 -43.84
CA LEU A 359 -12.70 -2.13 -45.22
C LEU A 359 -13.86 -2.09 -46.23
N LYS A 360 -15.01 -2.73 -45.95
CA LYS A 360 -16.21 -2.65 -46.81
C LYS A 360 -16.69 -1.21 -47.01
N TYR A 361 -16.50 -0.36 -46.00
CA TYR A 361 -16.99 1.02 -46.00
C TYR A 361 -15.94 2.04 -46.48
N ARG A 362 -14.72 1.61 -46.80
CA ARG A 362 -13.58 2.47 -47.17
C ARG A 362 -13.71 3.15 -48.55
N LEU A 363 -14.72 2.80 -49.35
CA LEU A 363 -14.81 3.23 -50.75
C LEU A 363 -14.65 4.77 -50.89
N ARG A 364 -13.64 5.19 -51.67
CA ARG A 364 -13.26 6.60 -51.90
C ARG A 364 -12.83 7.39 -50.65
N LYS A 365 -12.45 6.72 -49.56
CA LYS A 365 -11.85 7.34 -48.37
C LYS A 365 -10.34 7.09 -48.34
N ARG A 366 -9.57 8.14 -48.10
CA ARG A 366 -8.10 8.08 -47.94
C ARG A 366 -7.78 7.63 -46.52
N VAL A 367 -7.92 6.33 -46.30
CA VAL A 367 -7.61 5.65 -45.04
C VAL A 367 -6.87 4.35 -45.35
N GLU A 368 -5.78 4.12 -44.62
CA GLU A 368 -4.99 2.90 -44.61
C GLU A 368 -5.00 2.29 -43.21
N ILE A 369 -5.03 0.95 -43.14
CA ILE A 369 -5.05 0.19 -41.89
C ILE A 369 -3.82 -0.72 -41.92
N SER A 370 -2.92 -0.55 -40.94
CA SER A 370 -1.71 -1.35 -40.80
C SER A 370 -1.64 -1.98 -39.40
N GLU A 371 -1.01 -3.15 -39.31
CA GLU A 371 -0.72 -3.78 -38.02
C GLU A 371 0.44 -3.09 -37.31
N THR A 372 0.40 -3.06 -35.98
CA THR A 372 1.46 -2.48 -35.15
C THR A 372 2.23 -3.60 -34.45
N THR A 373 3.52 -3.38 -34.18
CA THR A 373 4.36 -4.27 -33.37
C THR A 373 4.19 -4.08 -31.86
N ASP A 374 3.45 -3.04 -31.46
CA ASP A 374 3.25 -2.67 -30.05
C ASP A 374 2.37 -3.71 -29.34
N GLN A 375 2.81 -4.16 -28.17
CA GLN A 375 2.02 -5.02 -27.30
C GLN A 375 1.14 -4.17 -26.38
N VAL A 376 -0.01 -4.72 -25.98
CA VAL A 376 -0.97 -4.06 -25.09
C VAL A 376 -0.78 -4.56 -23.67
N PHE A 377 -0.64 -3.64 -22.72
CA PHE A 377 -0.56 -3.90 -21.30
C PHE A 377 -1.62 -3.10 -20.54
N PHE A 378 -1.98 -3.60 -19.38
CA PHE A 378 -2.86 -2.94 -18.42
C PHE A 378 -2.08 -2.55 -17.17
N GLU A 379 -2.22 -1.30 -16.76
CA GLU A 379 -1.68 -0.78 -15.50
C GLU A 379 -2.84 -0.53 -14.53
N GLN A 380 -2.79 -1.18 -13.35
CA GLN A 380 -3.72 -0.86 -12.28
C GLN A 380 -3.20 0.37 -11.53
N THR A 381 -3.73 1.56 -11.87
CA THR A 381 -3.30 2.82 -11.27
C THR A 381 -4.12 3.13 -10.02
N SER A 382 -3.48 3.28 -8.86
CA SER A 382 -4.10 3.89 -7.67
C SER A 382 -4.16 5.41 -7.88
N THR A 383 -5.32 5.89 -8.32
CA THR A 383 -5.88 7.26 -8.28
C THR A 383 -5.06 8.51 -8.67
N ASP A 384 -3.73 8.59 -8.50
CA ASP A 384 -2.98 9.87 -8.56
C ASP A 384 -1.82 9.96 -9.56
N LYS A 385 -1.56 8.92 -10.36
CA LYS A 385 -0.59 9.03 -11.47
C LYS A 385 -1.28 9.40 -12.78
N SER A 386 -0.73 10.41 -13.46
CA SER A 386 -1.18 10.84 -14.79
C SER A 386 -0.67 9.88 -15.87
N SER A 387 -1.17 8.64 -15.89
CA SER A 387 -0.92 7.75 -17.04
C SER A 387 -1.59 8.36 -18.29
N GLU A 388 -0.85 8.46 -19.39
CA GLU A 388 -1.26 9.18 -20.62
C GLU A 388 -2.53 8.59 -21.26
N TYR A 389 -2.70 7.27 -21.16
CA TYR A 389 -3.78 6.50 -21.79
C TYR A 389 -4.68 5.84 -20.73
N ARG A 390 -5.40 6.65 -19.93
CA ARG A 390 -6.41 6.14 -18.98
C ARG A 390 -7.53 5.38 -19.70
N ASP A 391 -8.04 4.31 -19.10
CA ASP A 391 -9.12 3.53 -19.68
C ASP A 391 -10.38 4.39 -19.85
N PRO A 392 -10.89 4.58 -21.08
CA PRO A 392 -11.97 5.53 -21.35
C PRO A 392 -13.35 5.04 -20.90
N ARG A 393 -13.48 3.78 -20.45
CA ARG A 393 -14.77 3.20 -20.06
C ARG A 393 -15.30 3.83 -18.76
N PHE A 394 -14.45 3.99 -17.74
CA PHE A 394 -14.75 4.77 -16.52
C PHE A 394 -13.48 5.14 -15.74
N SER A 395 -13.56 6.17 -14.90
CA SER A 395 -12.41 6.88 -14.31
C SER A 395 -11.51 6.07 -13.37
N ASN A 396 -12.01 4.99 -12.77
CA ASN A 396 -11.32 4.24 -11.71
C ASN A 396 -10.90 2.83 -12.13
N PHE A 397 -10.88 2.52 -13.44
CA PHE A 397 -10.53 1.17 -13.87
C PHE A 397 -9.01 0.94 -13.92
N GLY A 398 -8.26 1.87 -14.52
CA GLY A 398 -6.81 1.77 -14.73
C GLY A 398 -6.38 2.46 -16.02
N ALA A 399 -5.22 2.09 -16.54
CA ALA A 399 -4.67 2.65 -17.77
C ALA A 399 -4.21 1.56 -18.75
N ARG A 400 -4.12 1.92 -20.03
CA ARG A 400 -3.41 1.14 -21.06
C ARG A 400 -1.97 1.62 -21.18
N VAL A 401 -1.08 0.66 -21.43
CA VAL A 401 0.31 0.93 -21.79
C VAL A 401 0.60 0.18 -23.08
N PHE A 402 1.22 0.87 -24.03
CA PHE A 402 1.57 0.32 -25.35
C PHE A 402 3.08 0.31 -25.51
N GLY A 403 3.64 -0.77 -26.04
CA GLY A 403 5.06 -0.87 -26.35
C GLY A 403 5.64 -2.24 -26.06
N ASN A 404 6.93 -2.28 -25.72
CA ASN A 404 7.67 -3.47 -25.31
C ASN A 404 8.51 -3.15 -24.05
N PRO A 405 7.89 -3.08 -22.86
CA PRO A 405 8.59 -2.82 -21.60
C PRO A 405 9.55 -3.95 -21.23
N SER A 406 10.56 -3.64 -20.39
CA SER A 406 11.50 -4.63 -19.87
C SER A 406 10.79 -5.70 -19.02
N SER A 407 11.26 -6.95 -19.09
CA SER A 407 10.61 -8.12 -18.46
C SER A 407 10.40 -8.01 -16.95
N SER A 408 11.18 -7.19 -16.26
CA SER A 408 11.14 -7.03 -14.80
C SER A 408 9.88 -6.30 -14.28
N GLU A 409 9.16 -5.58 -15.14
CA GLU A 409 7.97 -4.78 -14.77
C GLU A 409 6.65 -5.47 -15.15
N VAL A 410 6.73 -6.58 -15.88
CA VAL A 410 5.59 -7.27 -16.50
C VAL A 410 5.19 -8.48 -15.68
N SER A 411 3.94 -8.49 -15.23
CA SER A 411 3.27 -9.67 -14.72
C SER A 411 2.58 -10.41 -15.86
N GLU A 412 2.78 -11.73 -15.92
CA GLU A 412 2.04 -12.62 -16.84
C GLU A 412 0.69 -13.07 -16.25
N ASN A 413 0.30 -12.55 -15.07
CA ASN A 413 -0.95 -12.91 -14.40
C ASN A 413 -2.18 -12.29 -15.08
N ARG A 414 -2.54 -12.85 -16.24
CA ARG A 414 -3.72 -12.48 -17.01
C ARG A 414 -5.02 -12.61 -16.20
N GLU A 415 -5.09 -13.61 -15.34
CA GLU A 415 -6.29 -13.91 -14.55
C GLU A 415 -6.64 -12.78 -13.59
N ALA A 416 -5.64 -12.07 -13.06
CA ALA A 416 -5.87 -10.86 -12.27
C ALA A 416 -6.64 -9.77 -13.04
N TYR A 417 -6.29 -9.51 -14.30
CA TYR A 417 -7.01 -8.56 -15.15
C TYR A 417 -8.43 -9.02 -15.46
N GLU A 418 -8.61 -10.30 -15.81
CA GLU A 418 -9.94 -10.84 -16.09
C GLU A 418 -10.85 -10.77 -14.85
N ASN A 419 -10.32 -11.10 -13.68
CA ASN A 419 -11.07 -11.04 -12.43
C ASN A 419 -11.40 -9.62 -12.00
N LEU A 420 -10.55 -8.64 -12.32
CA LEU A 420 -10.83 -7.21 -12.13
C LEU A 420 -11.95 -6.73 -13.07
N ARG A 421 -11.94 -7.14 -14.34
CA ARG A 421 -13.04 -6.85 -15.28
C ARG A 421 -14.35 -7.47 -14.83
N ARG A 422 -14.32 -8.76 -14.45
CA ARG A 422 -15.49 -9.49 -13.96
C ARG A 422 -16.08 -8.85 -12.71
N SER A 423 -15.27 -8.44 -11.74
CA SER A 423 -15.78 -7.76 -10.53
C SER A 423 -16.41 -6.40 -10.85
N ASN A 424 -15.87 -5.69 -11.85
CA ASN A 424 -16.39 -4.40 -12.28
C ASN A 424 -17.53 -4.51 -13.32
N GLY A 425 -17.98 -5.70 -13.69
CA GLY A 425 -19.07 -5.85 -14.66
C GLY A 425 -18.71 -5.47 -16.10
N ILE A 426 -17.43 -5.52 -16.48
CA ILE A 426 -16.96 -5.09 -17.80
C ILE A 426 -16.79 -6.30 -18.72
N ALA A 427 -17.67 -6.40 -19.72
CA ALA A 427 -17.51 -7.34 -20.82
C ALA A 427 -16.54 -6.78 -21.88
N GLU A 428 -15.74 -7.66 -22.48
CA GLU A 428 -14.73 -7.30 -23.47
C GLU A 428 -14.58 -8.40 -24.54
N GLY A 429 -14.40 -7.98 -25.78
CA GLY A 429 -14.23 -8.84 -26.94
C GLY A 429 -15.55 -9.30 -27.57
N ALA A 430 -15.51 -9.67 -28.85
CA ALA A 430 -16.63 -10.32 -29.54
C ALA A 430 -17.14 -11.59 -28.83
N VAL A 431 -16.28 -12.32 -28.12
CA VAL A 431 -16.69 -13.53 -27.39
C VAL A 431 -17.75 -13.22 -26.33
N GLU A 432 -17.63 -12.09 -25.65
CA GLU A 432 -18.54 -11.69 -24.57
C GLU A 432 -19.68 -10.78 -25.09
N LEU A 433 -19.46 -10.04 -26.18
CA LEU A 433 -20.32 -8.94 -26.59
C LEU A 433 -21.09 -9.13 -27.91
N ALA A 434 -20.68 -10.07 -28.77
CA ALA A 434 -21.27 -10.20 -30.11
C ALA A 434 -22.79 -10.45 -30.04
N ASP A 435 -23.52 -9.90 -31.02
CA ASP A 435 -24.97 -9.99 -31.18
C ASP A 435 -25.83 -9.28 -30.10
N LEU A 436 -25.22 -8.74 -29.05
CA LEU A 436 -25.91 -7.93 -28.05
C LEU A 436 -26.26 -6.53 -28.59
N LEU A 437 -27.21 -5.87 -27.91
CA LEU A 437 -27.48 -4.44 -28.13
C LEU A 437 -26.50 -3.60 -27.30
N PRO A 438 -26.08 -2.41 -27.78
CA PRO A 438 -25.18 -1.51 -27.04
C PRO A 438 -25.63 -1.23 -25.59
N PHE A 439 -26.93 -1.00 -25.39
CA PHE A 439 -27.52 -0.76 -24.07
C PHE A 439 -27.55 -2.00 -23.15
N GLN A 440 -27.61 -3.21 -23.74
CA GLN A 440 -27.49 -4.44 -22.95
C GLN A 440 -26.06 -4.64 -22.44
N ALA A 441 -25.07 -4.19 -23.21
CA ALA A 441 -23.65 -4.17 -22.86
C ALA A 441 -23.23 -2.97 -22.00
N ASN A 442 -24.18 -2.19 -21.46
CA ASN A 442 -23.92 -0.99 -20.66
C ASN A 442 -23.18 0.14 -21.40
N GLY A 443 -23.32 0.21 -22.73
CA GLY A 443 -22.64 1.21 -23.55
C GLY A 443 -22.95 2.67 -23.21
N ASP A 444 -24.14 2.92 -22.67
CA ASP A 444 -24.58 4.22 -22.17
C ASP A 444 -23.91 4.62 -20.85
N LEU A 445 -23.54 3.63 -20.04
CA LEU A 445 -22.93 3.84 -18.72
C LEU A 445 -21.39 3.79 -18.76
N LEU A 446 -20.83 3.06 -19.71
CA LEU A 446 -19.38 2.86 -19.90
C LEU A 446 -18.78 3.82 -20.96
N ASN A 447 -19.44 4.96 -21.21
CA ASN A 447 -18.99 5.96 -22.19
C ASN A 447 -18.69 5.39 -23.59
N MET A 448 -19.46 4.38 -24.05
CA MET A 448 -19.24 3.72 -25.35
C MET A 448 -20.22 4.15 -26.45
N VAL A 449 -21.28 4.86 -26.10
CA VAL A 449 -22.31 5.33 -27.03
C VAL A 449 -22.52 6.83 -26.84
N SER A 450 -22.51 7.59 -27.93
CA SER A 450 -22.92 9.00 -27.94
C SER A 450 -24.30 9.11 -28.59
N LEU A 451 -25.22 9.80 -27.91
CA LEU A 451 -26.56 10.06 -28.44
C LEU A 451 -26.63 11.34 -29.28
N ASP A 452 -25.70 12.27 -29.08
CA ASP A 452 -25.67 13.58 -29.73
C ASP A 452 -24.85 13.61 -31.03
N LYS A 453 -24.28 12.48 -31.43
CA LYS A 453 -23.45 12.40 -32.64
C LYS A 453 -24.28 12.18 -33.92
N GLY A 454 -23.64 12.48 -35.05
CA GLY A 454 -24.20 12.22 -36.38
C GLY A 454 -24.37 10.74 -36.71
N CYS A 455 -24.88 10.46 -37.91
CA CYS A 455 -25.25 9.12 -38.35
C CYS A 455 -24.09 8.12 -38.36
N TYR A 456 -24.35 6.91 -37.88
CA TYR A 456 -23.43 5.78 -37.91
C TYR A 456 -24.19 4.47 -38.19
N ILE A 457 -23.48 3.42 -38.60
CA ILE A 457 -24.08 2.13 -38.96
C ILE A 457 -24.84 1.52 -37.78
N GLY A 458 -26.10 1.14 -38.00
CA GLY A 458 -26.93 0.49 -36.98
C GLY A 458 -27.44 1.43 -35.88
N GLN A 459 -27.36 2.75 -36.11
CA GLN A 459 -27.84 3.77 -35.17
C GLN A 459 -29.33 3.63 -34.90
N GLU A 460 -30.16 3.27 -35.88
CA GLU A 460 -31.62 3.32 -35.79
C GLU A 460 -32.16 2.48 -34.64
N LEU A 461 -31.62 1.28 -34.45
CA LEU A 461 -32.03 0.41 -33.34
C LEU A 461 -31.52 0.93 -32.00
N THR A 462 -30.31 1.49 -31.97
CA THR A 462 -29.69 2.06 -30.78
C THR A 462 -30.49 3.30 -30.32
N ALA A 463 -30.69 4.28 -31.20
CA ALA A 463 -31.49 5.47 -30.94
C ALA A 463 -32.93 5.13 -30.53
N ARG A 464 -33.58 4.17 -31.22
CA ARG A 464 -34.92 3.70 -30.83
C ARG A 464 -34.94 3.11 -29.41
N THR A 465 -33.90 2.36 -29.03
CA THR A 465 -33.80 1.80 -27.69
C THR A 465 -33.62 2.90 -26.64
N ALA A 466 -32.84 3.94 -26.95
CA ALA A 466 -32.65 5.11 -26.11
C ALA A 466 -33.96 5.88 -25.89
N HIS A 467 -34.71 6.14 -26.97
CA HIS A 467 -35.96 6.92 -26.91
C HIS A 467 -37.16 6.13 -26.35
N THR A 468 -37.22 4.81 -26.55
CA THR A 468 -38.32 3.99 -26.01
C THR A 468 -38.15 3.67 -24.51
N GLY A 469 -36.95 3.85 -23.95
CA GLY A 469 -36.71 4.09 -22.52
C GLY A 469 -36.89 2.89 -21.57
N VAL A 470 -37.05 1.66 -22.08
CA VAL A 470 -37.15 0.47 -21.22
C VAL A 470 -36.12 -0.58 -21.61
N ILE A 471 -34.92 -0.45 -21.01
CA ILE A 471 -33.86 -1.45 -21.12
C ILE A 471 -34.12 -2.53 -20.07
N ARG A 472 -34.53 -3.72 -20.52
CA ARG A 472 -34.93 -4.81 -19.60
C ARG A 472 -33.80 -5.71 -19.15
N ARG A 473 -32.69 -5.74 -19.89
CA ARG A 473 -31.57 -6.65 -19.66
C ARG A 473 -30.25 -5.90 -19.74
N ARG A 474 -29.33 -6.19 -18.82
CA ARG A 474 -27.97 -5.64 -18.80
C ARG A 474 -26.97 -6.71 -18.36
N ILE A 475 -25.72 -6.55 -18.78
CA ILE A 475 -24.60 -7.32 -18.23
C ILE A 475 -24.35 -6.88 -16.79
N LEU A 476 -24.26 -7.84 -15.88
CA LEU A 476 -23.97 -7.62 -14.47
C LEU A 476 -22.92 -8.63 -13.98
N PRO A 477 -22.13 -8.24 -12.97
CA PRO A 477 -21.21 -9.14 -12.28
C PRO A 477 -21.94 -10.02 -11.26
N PHE A 478 -21.44 -11.23 -11.09
CA PHE A 478 -21.93 -12.22 -10.14
C PHE A 478 -20.76 -12.84 -9.36
N GLU A 479 -21.02 -13.13 -8.09
CA GLU A 479 -20.20 -14.03 -7.29
C GLU A 479 -20.78 -15.44 -7.39
N CYS A 480 -19.92 -16.44 -7.57
CA CYS A 480 -20.31 -17.84 -7.67
C CYS A 480 -19.40 -18.72 -6.81
N GLU A 481 -19.97 -19.78 -6.24
CA GLU A 481 -19.21 -20.78 -5.47
C GLU A 481 -19.04 -22.03 -6.33
N GLY A 482 -18.08 -21.98 -7.26
CA GLY A 482 -17.81 -23.08 -8.18
C GLY A 482 -17.81 -22.65 -9.65
N GLN A 483 -17.41 -23.57 -10.52
CA GLN A 483 -17.26 -23.32 -11.95
C GLN A 483 -18.60 -23.43 -12.67
N VAL A 484 -19.00 -22.36 -13.36
CA VAL A 484 -20.22 -22.31 -14.18
C VAL A 484 -19.86 -22.35 -15.66
N LYS A 485 -20.65 -23.04 -16.50
CA LYS A 485 -20.37 -23.08 -17.93
C LYS A 485 -20.74 -21.77 -18.60
N ILE A 486 -19.89 -21.33 -19.51
CA ILE A 486 -20.19 -20.19 -20.38
C ILE A 486 -21.43 -20.53 -21.22
N GLY A 487 -22.40 -19.64 -21.22
CA GLY A 487 -23.67 -19.81 -21.91
C GLY A 487 -24.76 -20.56 -21.12
N ALA A 488 -24.50 -20.96 -19.87
CA ALA A 488 -25.53 -21.50 -18.99
C ALA A 488 -26.67 -20.50 -18.77
N ASP A 489 -27.90 -21.01 -18.63
CA ASP A 489 -29.07 -20.20 -18.37
C ASP A 489 -29.13 -19.84 -16.88
N ILE A 490 -29.36 -18.55 -16.58
CA ILE A 490 -29.56 -18.07 -15.21
C ILE A 490 -31.03 -18.29 -14.86
N LEU A 491 -31.27 -19.01 -13.78
CA LEU A 491 -32.58 -19.38 -13.27
C LEU A 491 -32.90 -18.65 -11.97
N ASP A 492 -34.16 -18.24 -11.83
CA ASP A 492 -34.71 -17.71 -10.57
C ASP A 492 -35.21 -18.86 -9.66
N GLU A 493 -35.69 -18.55 -8.45
CA GLU A 493 -36.25 -19.51 -7.49
C GLU A 493 -37.32 -20.44 -8.09
N LYS A 494 -38.10 -19.90 -9.03
CA LYS A 494 -39.18 -20.62 -9.74
C LYS A 494 -38.68 -21.43 -10.94
N LYS A 495 -37.36 -21.55 -11.13
CA LYS A 495 -36.70 -22.16 -12.29
C LYS A 495 -37.05 -21.49 -13.63
N ASN A 496 -37.44 -20.21 -13.59
CA ASN A 496 -37.67 -19.41 -14.79
C ASN A 496 -36.34 -18.87 -15.33
N LYS A 497 -36.16 -18.90 -16.65
CA LYS A 497 -35.00 -18.32 -17.32
C LYS A 497 -35.03 -16.79 -17.26
N VAL A 498 -34.08 -16.21 -16.53
CA VAL A 498 -33.96 -14.75 -16.31
C VAL A 498 -32.70 -14.14 -16.91
N GLY A 499 -31.76 -14.96 -17.37
CA GLY A 499 -30.52 -14.49 -17.95
C GLY A 499 -29.67 -15.58 -18.59
N LYS A 500 -28.43 -15.23 -18.95
CA LYS A 500 -27.43 -16.15 -19.52
C LYS A 500 -26.03 -15.74 -19.07
N ILE A 501 -25.19 -16.72 -18.75
CA ILE A 501 -23.77 -16.52 -18.42
C ILE A 501 -22.96 -16.24 -19.67
N ILE A 502 -22.07 -15.25 -19.61
CA ILE A 502 -21.25 -14.76 -20.71
C ILE A 502 -19.77 -15.09 -20.48
N SER A 503 -19.31 -14.94 -19.24
CA SER A 503 -17.92 -15.20 -18.84
C SER A 503 -17.94 -15.81 -17.46
N SER A 504 -17.10 -16.79 -17.17
CA SER A 504 -17.06 -17.46 -15.86
C SER A 504 -15.65 -17.79 -15.43
N ASP A 505 -15.45 -17.70 -14.12
CA ASP A 505 -14.35 -18.25 -13.35
C ASP A 505 -14.93 -19.07 -12.17
N SER A 506 -14.09 -19.64 -11.32
CA SER A 506 -14.41 -20.40 -10.11
C SER A 506 -15.09 -19.57 -9.01
N THR A 507 -14.85 -18.26 -8.97
CA THR A 507 -15.34 -17.35 -7.91
C THR A 507 -16.24 -16.22 -8.42
N ARG A 508 -16.12 -15.86 -9.71
CA ARG A 508 -16.80 -14.72 -10.31
C ARG A 508 -17.26 -15.03 -11.72
N CYS A 509 -18.40 -14.48 -12.13
CA CYS A 509 -18.88 -14.58 -13.49
C CYS A 509 -19.57 -13.28 -13.96
N LEU A 510 -19.70 -13.13 -15.28
CA LEU A 510 -20.49 -12.08 -15.92
C LEU A 510 -21.70 -12.73 -16.59
N GLY A 511 -22.87 -12.12 -16.45
CA GLY A 511 -24.09 -12.61 -17.07
C GLY A 511 -24.98 -11.47 -17.54
N ILE A 512 -25.71 -11.70 -18.62
CA ILE A 512 -26.82 -10.82 -19.02
C ILE A 512 -28.06 -11.20 -18.21
N LEU A 513 -28.53 -10.29 -17.38
CA LEU A 513 -29.65 -10.51 -16.47
C LEU A 513 -30.82 -9.59 -16.82
N GLN A 514 -32.03 -10.09 -16.68
CA GLN A 514 -33.22 -9.24 -16.64
C GLN A 514 -33.22 -8.41 -15.35
N LEU A 515 -33.25 -7.08 -15.47
CA LEU A 515 -33.15 -6.15 -14.33
C LEU A 515 -34.22 -6.39 -13.26
N ALA A 516 -35.41 -6.86 -13.67
CA ALA A 516 -36.48 -7.23 -12.76
C ALA A 516 -36.11 -8.33 -11.76
N SER A 517 -35.15 -9.17 -12.11
CA SER A 517 -34.69 -10.30 -11.30
C SER A 517 -33.39 -10.00 -10.54
N PHE A 518 -32.91 -8.75 -10.56
CA PHE A 518 -31.69 -8.37 -9.83
C PHE A 518 -31.82 -8.55 -8.32
N LYS A 519 -33.01 -8.25 -7.76
CA LYS A 519 -33.32 -8.40 -6.33
C LYS A 519 -33.89 -9.79 -5.98
N SER A 520 -33.83 -10.75 -6.89
CA SER A 520 -34.28 -12.12 -6.60
C SER A 520 -33.40 -12.72 -5.50
N PRO A 521 -33.97 -13.43 -4.49
CA PRO A 521 -33.20 -13.90 -3.34
C PRO A 521 -32.24 -15.04 -3.69
N LYS A 522 -32.57 -15.84 -4.72
CA LYS A 522 -31.72 -16.93 -5.22
C LYS A 522 -31.67 -16.92 -6.73
N LEU A 523 -30.47 -16.80 -7.26
CA LEU A 523 -30.17 -17.06 -8.66
C LEU A 523 -29.27 -18.29 -8.73
N SER A 524 -29.45 -19.12 -9.75
CA SER A 524 -28.55 -20.25 -9.99
C SER A 524 -28.29 -20.47 -11.48
N ALA A 525 -27.14 -21.06 -11.79
CA ALA A 525 -26.80 -21.55 -13.12
C ALA A 525 -25.98 -22.84 -12.95
N ASP A 526 -26.28 -23.88 -13.74
CA ASP A 526 -25.64 -25.21 -13.62
C ASP A 526 -25.59 -25.75 -12.16
N ASP A 527 -26.68 -25.58 -11.41
CA ASP A 527 -26.80 -25.95 -9.99
C ASP A 527 -25.84 -25.21 -9.02
N VAL A 528 -25.12 -24.19 -9.50
CA VAL A 528 -24.29 -23.29 -8.68
C VAL A 528 -25.09 -22.05 -8.29
N ALA A 529 -25.00 -21.64 -7.02
CA ALA A 529 -25.62 -20.43 -6.52
C ALA A 529 -24.89 -19.17 -7.02
N LEU A 530 -25.64 -18.17 -7.45
CA LEU A 530 -25.14 -16.91 -7.97
C LEU A 530 -25.65 -15.73 -7.13
N THR A 531 -24.76 -14.80 -6.80
CA THR A 531 -25.10 -13.53 -6.15
C THR A 531 -24.79 -12.38 -7.08
N ALA A 532 -25.82 -11.68 -7.57
CA ALA A 532 -25.63 -10.51 -8.43
C ALA A 532 -25.06 -9.32 -7.63
N ARG A 533 -24.07 -8.63 -8.20
CA ARG A 533 -23.46 -7.43 -7.63
C ARG A 533 -23.73 -6.21 -8.50
N GLN A 534 -23.86 -5.05 -7.87
CA GLN A 534 -23.90 -3.77 -8.55
C GLN A 534 -22.46 -3.23 -8.68
N PRO A 535 -21.97 -2.94 -9.90
CA PRO A 535 -20.70 -2.25 -10.09
C PRO A 535 -20.74 -0.82 -9.51
N GLU A 536 -19.61 -0.33 -9.01
CA GLU A 536 -19.50 1.01 -8.40
C GLU A 536 -19.87 2.15 -9.37
N TRP A 537 -19.52 2.01 -10.65
CA TRP A 537 -19.82 2.99 -11.69
C TRP A 537 -21.31 2.99 -12.12
N MET A 538 -22.10 1.99 -11.72
CA MET A 538 -23.50 1.87 -12.14
C MET A 538 -24.42 2.63 -11.17
N PRO A 539 -25.20 3.62 -11.64
CA PRO A 539 -26.11 4.37 -10.78
C PRO A 539 -27.27 3.53 -10.23
N ASP A 540 -27.63 3.74 -8.95
CA ASP A 540 -28.72 3.00 -8.25
C ASP A 540 -30.06 3.03 -8.99
N LYS A 541 -30.37 4.16 -9.64
CA LYS A 541 -31.62 4.35 -10.40
C LYS A 541 -31.84 3.31 -11.50
N ILE A 542 -30.77 2.73 -12.04
CA ILE A 542 -30.83 1.71 -13.09
C ILE A 542 -31.39 0.39 -12.55
N LEU A 543 -31.09 0.05 -11.30
CA LEU A 543 -31.50 -1.22 -10.66
C LEU A 543 -32.78 -1.09 -9.83
N ALA A 544 -33.17 0.14 -9.47
CA ALA A 544 -34.38 0.42 -8.69
C ALA A 544 -35.68 0.41 -9.52
N ASN A 545 -35.62 0.80 -10.79
CA ASN A 545 -36.81 1.08 -11.60
C ASN A 545 -37.34 -0.15 -12.35
N ASN A 546 -38.21 -0.93 -11.70
CA ASN A 546 -38.97 -1.99 -12.37
C ASN A 546 -40.29 -1.52 -13.01
N LYS A 547 -40.68 -0.24 -12.89
CA LYS A 547 -42.01 0.23 -13.33
C LYS A 547 -42.11 1.62 -13.98
N THR A 548 -41.04 2.42 -14.04
CA THR A 548 -41.14 3.83 -14.52
C THR A 548 -40.10 4.15 -15.60
N ARG A 549 -40.58 4.82 -16.66
CA ARG A 549 -39.84 5.33 -17.82
C ARG A 549 -38.55 6.03 -17.37
N THR A 550 -37.42 5.63 -17.95
CA THR A 550 -36.17 6.40 -17.84
C THR A 550 -35.94 7.10 -19.17
N SER A 551 -36.29 8.39 -19.25
CA SER A 551 -35.72 9.32 -20.22
C SER A 551 -34.42 9.87 -19.62
N LEU A 552 -33.33 9.77 -20.37
CA LEU A 552 -32.00 10.25 -20.00
C LEU A 552 -31.79 11.76 -20.26
N THR A 553 -32.86 12.52 -20.50
CA THR A 553 -32.78 13.95 -20.87
C THR A 553 -32.88 14.92 -19.71
N ASP A 554 -32.99 14.46 -18.47
CA ASP A 554 -33.03 15.33 -17.29
C ASP A 554 -31.73 15.22 -16.49
N SER A 555 -30.69 15.92 -16.97
CA SER A 555 -29.51 16.31 -16.20
C SER A 555 -28.95 17.60 -16.75
#